data_AF-A0A7J4ULB0-F1
#
_entry.id   AF-A0A7J4ULB0-F1
#
_cell.length_a   1.000
_cell.length_b   1.000
_cell.length_c   1.000
_cell.angle_alpha   90.00
_cell.angle_beta   90.00
_cell.angle_gamma   90.00
#
_symmetry.space_group_name_H-M   'P 1'
#
loop_
_entity.id
_entity.type
_entity.pdbx_description
1 polymer ?
#
loop_
_entity_poly.entity_id
_entity_poly.type
_entity_poly.pdbx_seq_one_letter_code
_entity_poly.pdbx_strand_id
1 'polypeptide(L)'
;CTLYLNGDHNASNAVVVNNTDTILTASTLNDALYVTTVNCTDGSSNKGNSSAITITVDATVPNVTASDALPSSTSFTNSSNVVEISINATDTLFLDDVLANITHPNGSIFLVALSNRTNYPNKFNVSFTVPRTANGNFNITFVVNDSNNNRNATIKTGFIINMTDTDGDGVPDPVDKLTGNITNVTTTGVSSLNVSIGGRPLNETLTGKKEVGFYDGSTVLVNFSHNFSISSLDLSKMTVISTATTLIINFSNEVNVTYNKTLFITDDSFATLCVKDQEISAAADISDACTGSNETSFTNCLGGTQTSGAITCTDFGTTIRFENLRYSGVKATQTASSSSVAEGSGGGGGGSAGAGGGRCAKGYSLVDGNCIHDETGEVQKARPEQVVEEEAQEEVVQEEQAEPGQEEQEVGAENLAGQASRFSFREFVNDYSKFWIVGVIVLVILIAGIFIYRWTKHWHSE
;
A
#
# COMPACT_ATOMS: atom_id res chain seq x y z
N CYS A 1 51.13 -27.54 -43.83
CA CYS A 1 50.46 -26.27 -43.45
C CYS A 1 50.85 -25.88 -42.04
N THR A 2 50.88 -24.59 -41.75
CA THR A 2 51.33 -24.00 -40.51
C THR A 2 50.34 -22.94 -40.05
N LEU A 3 49.91 -23.03 -38.78
CA LEU A 3 49.11 -22.03 -38.10
C LEU A 3 50.05 -20.97 -37.50
N TYR A 4 49.75 -19.72 -37.81
CA TYR A 4 50.41 -18.55 -37.22
C TYR A 4 49.41 -17.78 -36.38
N LEU A 5 49.85 -17.34 -35.19
CA LEU A 5 49.11 -16.45 -34.29
C LEU A 5 49.91 -15.15 -34.16
N ASN A 6 49.31 -14.01 -34.49
CA ASN A 6 49.98 -12.71 -34.55
C ASN A 6 51.24 -12.68 -35.45
N GLY A 7 51.30 -13.58 -36.44
CA GLY A 7 52.45 -13.74 -37.33
C GLY A 7 53.53 -14.71 -36.81
N ASP A 8 53.44 -15.15 -35.56
CA ASP A 8 54.37 -16.11 -34.97
C ASP A 8 53.92 -17.55 -35.23
N HIS A 9 54.89 -18.43 -35.51
CA HIS A 9 54.64 -19.86 -35.67
C HIS A 9 54.03 -20.43 -34.39
N ASN A 10 52.92 -21.16 -34.50
CA ASN A 10 52.31 -21.83 -33.35
C ASN A 10 52.23 -23.36 -33.52
N ALA A 11 51.69 -23.83 -34.64
CA ALA A 11 51.53 -25.26 -34.90
C ALA A 11 51.74 -25.58 -36.38
N SER A 12 52.14 -26.81 -36.70
CA SER A 12 52.31 -27.24 -38.10
C SER A 12 51.96 -28.70 -38.28
N ASN A 13 51.42 -29.02 -39.46
CA ASN A 13 51.25 -30.37 -39.95
C ASN A 13 51.91 -30.47 -41.33
N ALA A 14 52.90 -31.34 -41.47
CA ALA A 14 53.67 -31.53 -42.71
C ALA A 14 53.01 -32.52 -43.68
N VAL A 15 51.99 -33.27 -43.25
CA VAL A 15 51.36 -34.37 -44.00
C VAL A 15 49.94 -34.01 -44.45
N VAL A 16 49.70 -32.72 -44.71
CA VAL A 16 48.38 -32.23 -45.12
C VAL A 16 48.10 -32.65 -46.56
N VAL A 17 46.96 -33.31 -46.79
CA VAL A 17 46.51 -33.76 -48.11
C VAL A 17 45.62 -32.68 -48.74
N ASN A 18 45.63 -32.60 -50.07
CA ASN A 18 44.79 -31.66 -50.79
C ASN A 18 43.30 -31.98 -50.63
N ASN A 19 42.45 -30.96 -50.50
CA ASN A 19 40.99 -31.08 -50.34
C ASN A 19 40.54 -31.93 -49.15
N THR A 20 41.32 -31.99 -48.07
CA THR A 20 40.92 -32.66 -46.82
C THR A 20 40.91 -31.68 -45.65
N ASP A 21 39.87 -31.76 -44.83
CA ASP A 21 39.80 -31.02 -43.57
C ASP A 21 40.99 -31.39 -42.67
N THR A 22 41.72 -30.38 -42.21
CA THR A 22 42.91 -30.55 -41.38
C THR A 22 42.75 -29.78 -40.09
N ILE A 23 42.96 -30.46 -38.97
CA ILE A 23 42.98 -29.84 -37.64
C ILE A 23 44.42 -29.44 -37.32
N LEU A 24 44.60 -28.15 -37.01
CA LEU A 24 45.83 -27.62 -36.41
C LEU A 24 45.48 -27.18 -34.99
N THR A 25 45.98 -27.89 -33.99
CA THR A 25 45.73 -27.58 -32.58
C THR A 25 46.75 -26.56 -32.10
N ALA A 26 46.26 -25.40 -31.67
CA ALA A 26 47.11 -24.40 -31.05
C ALA A 26 47.64 -24.87 -29.69
N SER A 27 48.81 -24.37 -29.28
CA SER A 27 49.26 -24.49 -27.89
C SER A 27 48.28 -23.79 -26.93
N THR A 28 48.40 -24.03 -25.62
CA THR A 28 47.67 -23.23 -24.62
C THR A 28 47.91 -21.74 -24.88
N LEU A 29 46.82 -20.98 -24.96
CA LEU A 29 46.82 -19.54 -25.21
C LEU A 29 46.42 -18.81 -23.92
N ASN A 30 46.99 -17.63 -23.74
CA ASN A 30 46.56 -16.72 -22.67
C ASN A 30 45.38 -15.89 -23.17
N ASP A 31 44.71 -15.20 -22.25
CA ASP A 31 43.62 -14.31 -22.61
C ASP A 31 44.15 -13.15 -23.47
N ALA A 32 43.67 -13.07 -24.71
CA ALA A 32 44.08 -12.09 -25.70
C ALA A 32 43.23 -12.18 -26.98
N LEU A 33 43.35 -11.13 -27.79
CA LEU A 33 42.96 -11.13 -29.19
C LEU A 33 44.12 -11.63 -30.06
N TYR A 34 43.86 -12.66 -30.86
CA TYR A 34 44.84 -13.22 -31.80
C TYR A 34 44.39 -13.05 -33.24
N VAL A 35 45.27 -12.49 -34.08
CA VAL A 35 45.13 -12.49 -35.53
C VAL A 35 45.75 -13.76 -36.08
N THR A 36 44.94 -14.61 -36.68
CA THR A 36 45.36 -15.95 -37.09
C THR A 36 45.41 -16.09 -38.61
N THR A 37 46.44 -16.77 -39.10
CA THR A 37 46.59 -17.10 -40.52
C THR A 37 47.12 -18.51 -40.67
N VAL A 38 46.81 -19.16 -41.79
CA VAL A 38 47.33 -20.47 -42.14
C VAL A 38 48.15 -20.35 -43.42
N ASN A 39 49.39 -20.85 -43.41
CA ASN A 39 50.23 -20.99 -44.59
C ASN A 39 50.34 -22.47 -44.96
N CYS A 40 50.03 -22.82 -46.20
CA CYS A 40 50.33 -24.12 -46.77
C CYS A 40 51.40 -23.96 -47.86
N THR A 41 52.53 -24.62 -47.67
CA THR A 41 53.60 -24.68 -48.68
C THR A 41 53.67 -26.09 -49.27
N ASP A 42 53.68 -26.22 -50.59
CA ASP A 42 53.83 -27.50 -51.28
C ASP A 42 55.30 -27.95 -51.40
N GLY A 43 55.53 -29.16 -51.90
CA GLY A 43 56.90 -29.71 -52.08
C GLY A 43 57.74 -28.98 -53.13
N SER A 44 57.13 -28.12 -53.96
CA SER A 44 57.78 -27.25 -54.93
C SER A 44 57.98 -25.82 -54.41
N SER A 45 57.75 -25.59 -53.10
CA SER A 45 57.86 -24.30 -52.42
C SER A 45 56.82 -23.24 -52.83
N ASN A 46 55.72 -23.63 -53.49
CA ASN A 46 54.60 -22.71 -53.73
C ASN A 46 53.84 -22.50 -52.41
N LYS A 47 53.52 -21.24 -52.09
CA LYS A 47 52.87 -20.86 -50.83
C LYS A 47 51.44 -20.38 -51.06
N GLY A 48 50.49 -20.94 -50.32
CA GLY A 48 49.14 -20.44 -50.16
C GLY A 48 48.94 -19.91 -48.74
N ASN A 49 48.56 -18.63 -48.61
CA ASN A 49 48.20 -18.03 -47.33
C ASN A 49 46.68 -17.83 -47.26
N SER A 50 46.09 -18.15 -46.11
CA SER A 50 44.71 -17.80 -45.83
C SER A 50 44.55 -16.28 -45.66
N SER A 51 43.30 -15.80 -45.75
CA SER A 51 42.95 -14.54 -45.12
C SER A 51 43.17 -14.61 -43.60
N ALA A 52 43.40 -13.46 -42.98
CA ALA A 52 43.45 -13.37 -41.53
C ALA A 52 42.04 -13.49 -40.94
N ILE A 53 41.91 -14.23 -39.85
CA ILE A 53 40.73 -14.23 -38.99
C ILE A 53 41.15 -13.87 -37.57
N THR A 54 40.29 -13.17 -36.85
CA THR A 54 40.53 -12.80 -35.46
C THR A 54 39.83 -13.79 -34.54
N ILE A 55 40.55 -14.32 -33.55
CA ILE A 55 40.00 -15.14 -32.47
C ILE A 55 40.23 -14.42 -31.14
N THR A 56 39.24 -14.49 -30.25
CA THR A 56 39.37 -14.02 -28.87
C THR A 56 39.46 -15.23 -27.96
N VAL A 57 40.53 -15.30 -27.17
CA VAL A 57 40.66 -16.26 -26.07
C VAL A 57 40.45 -15.46 -24.80
N ASP A 58 39.49 -15.87 -23.99
CA ASP A 58 39.22 -15.26 -22.69
C ASP A 58 38.56 -16.29 -21.77
N ALA A 59 39.26 -16.65 -20.70
CA ALA A 59 38.76 -17.51 -19.64
C ALA A 59 38.71 -16.81 -18.27
N THR A 60 39.10 -15.53 -18.20
CA THR A 60 39.13 -14.78 -16.94
C THR A 60 37.73 -14.25 -16.65
N VAL A 61 37.24 -14.49 -15.43
CA VAL A 61 35.96 -13.90 -15.00
C VAL A 61 36.13 -12.41 -14.72
N PRO A 62 35.11 -11.58 -15.00
CA PRO A 62 35.12 -10.17 -14.64
C PRO A 62 35.42 -9.93 -13.16
N ASN A 63 36.24 -8.93 -12.88
CA ASN A 63 36.53 -8.49 -11.52
C ASN A 63 35.50 -7.45 -11.05
N VAL A 64 35.01 -7.62 -9.82
CA VAL A 64 33.95 -6.79 -9.23
C VAL A 64 34.35 -6.39 -7.81
N THR A 65 34.30 -5.09 -7.51
CA THR A 65 34.76 -4.56 -6.21
C THR A 65 33.60 -4.42 -5.24
N ALA A 66 33.57 -5.28 -4.21
CA ALA A 66 32.49 -5.32 -3.21
C ALA A 66 32.33 -4.00 -2.42
N SER A 67 33.42 -3.29 -2.12
CA SER A 67 33.39 -2.03 -1.36
C SER A 67 32.73 -0.88 -2.10
N ASP A 68 32.59 -0.99 -3.42
CA ASP A 68 32.00 0.02 -4.29
C ASP A 68 30.52 -0.27 -4.60
N ALA A 69 29.98 -1.38 -4.06
CA ALA A 69 28.60 -1.78 -4.22
C ALA A 69 27.67 -0.83 -3.43
N LEU A 70 26.72 -0.23 -4.13
CA LEU A 70 25.65 0.56 -3.54
C LEU A 70 24.27 -0.09 -3.77
N PRO A 71 23.34 0.10 -2.83
CA PRO A 71 23.51 0.76 -1.52
C PRO A 71 24.35 -0.12 -0.57
N SER A 72 25.20 0.47 0.26
CA SER A 72 26.08 -0.28 1.18
C SER A 72 25.36 -0.78 2.45
N SER A 73 24.27 -0.10 2.82
CA SER A 73 23.15 -0.54 3.67
C SER A 73 22.47 0.75 4.17
N THR A 74 21.29 1.05 3.64
CA THR A 74 20.52 2.24 4.03
C THR A 74 19.10 1.81 4.36
N SER A 75 18.60 2.24 5.51
CA SER A 75 17.17 2.17 5.85
C SER A 75 16.48 3.43 5.34
N PHE A 76 15.42 3.27 4.56
CA PHE A 76 14.60 4.39 4.10
C PHE A 76 13.20 4.32 4.72
N THR A 77 12.59 5.48 4.97
CA THR A 77 11.27 5.59 5.62
C THR A 77 10.13 5.93 4.67
N ASN A 78 10.41 6.20 3.39
CA ASN A 78 9.40 6.69 2.44
C ASN A 78 9.39 5.89 1.14
N SER A 79 8.18 5.52 0.69
CA SER A 79 7.91 4.81 -0.55
C SER A 79 7.71 5.76 -1.73
N SER A 80 8.82 6.35 -2.16
CA SER A 80 9.00 7.00 -3.46
C SER A 80 10.47 7.32 -3.70
N ASN A 81 11.36 6.71 -2.90
CA ASN A 81 12.77 7.02 -2.95
C ASN A 81 13.39 6.40 -4.21
N VAL A 82 14.25 7.19 -4.82
CA VAL A 82 15.13 6.73 -5.87
C VAL A 82 16.43 6.29 -5.20
N VAL A 83 16.73 5.00 -5.29
CA VAL A 83 17.94 4.39 -4.75
C VAL A 83 18.94 4.25 -5.89
N GLU A 84 20.16 4.77 -5.71
CA GLU A 84 21.26 4.46 -6.64
C GLU A 84 21.70 3.02 -6.38
N ILE A 85 21.63 2.20 -7.43
CA ILE A 85 22.25 0.88 -7.47
C ILE A 85 23.50 1.01 -8.31
N SER A 86 24.67 0.73 -7.74
CA SER A 86 25.93 0.86 -8.46
C SER A 86 26.95 -0.20 -8.07
N ILE A 87 27.87 -0.48 -9.00
CA ILE A 87 29.02 -1.35 -8.77
C ILE A 87 30.19 -0.92 -9.65
N ASN A 88 31.41 -1.18 -9.18
CA ASN A 88 32.60 -1.11 -10.03
C ASN A 88 32.94 -2.49 -10.59
N ALA A 89 33.06 -2.57 -11.91
CA ALA A 89 33.40 -3.79 -12.63
C ALA A 89 34.48 -3.51 -13.67
N THR A 90 35.39 -4.48 -13.86
CA THR A 90 36.46 -4.43 -14.84
C THR A 90 36.67 -5.82 -15.42
N ASP A 91 37.16 -5.88 -16.65
CA ASP A 91 37.59 -7.11 -17.29
C ASP A 91 38.92 -6.90 -18.01
N THR A 92 39.67 -7.97 -18.26
CA THR A 92 40.95 -7.92 -18.97
C THR A 92 40.80 -7.61 -20.46
N LEU A 93 39.66 -7.96 -21.06
CA LEU A 93 39.32 -7.63 -22.44
C LEU A 93 38.10 -6.71 -22.48
N PHE A 94 36.89 -7.26 -22.54
CA PHE A 94 35.67 -6.49 -22.76
C PHE A 94 34.53 -7.03 -21.90
N LEU A 95 33.90 -6.13 -21.15
CA LEU A 95 32.60 -6.39 -20.53
C LEU A 95 31.50 -6.43 -21.60
N ASP A 96 30.52 -7.31 -21.40
CA ASP A 96 29.30 -7.41 -22.22
C ASP A 96 28.12 -6.79 -21.46
N ASP A 97 27.68 -7.47 -20.39
CA ASP A 97 26.52 -7.08 -19.60
C ASP A 97 26.87 -6.84 -18.13
N VAL A 98 26.35 -5.74 -17.57
CA VAL A 98 26.35 -5.47 -16.13
C VAL A 98 24.91 -5.31 -15.67
N LEU A 99 24.42 -6.28 -14.91
CA LEU A 99 23.04 -6.38 -14.46
C LEU A 99 22.96 -6.38 -12.94
N ALA A 100 21.83 -5.94 -12.40
CA ALA A 100 21.49 -6.12 -10.99
C ALA A 100 20.15 -6.87 -10.89
N ASN A 101 20.17 -7.96 -10.12
CA ASN A 101 19.02 -8.78 -9.82
C ASN A 101 18.44 -8.36 -8.47
N ILE A 102 17.32 -7.63 -8.48
CA ILE A 102 16.70 -7.03 -7.30
C ILE A 102 15.55 -7.92 -6.85
N THR A 103 15.71 -8.58 -5.71
CA THR A 103 14.66 -9.35 -5.05
C THR A 103 13.88 -8.43 -4.12
N HIS A 104 12.58 -8.29 -4.36
CA HIS A 104 11.65 -7.50 -3.57
C HIS A 104 11.26 -8.23 -2.26
N PRO A 105 10.69 -7.52 -1.28
CA PRO A 105 10.22 -8.12 -0.03
C PRO A 105 9.20 -9.25 -0.22
N ASN A 106 8.40 -9.19 -1.29
CA ASN A 106 7.43 -10.23 -1.66
C ASN A 106 8.04 -11.42 -2.43
N GLY A 107 9.36 -11.48 -2.58
CA GLY A 107 10.08 -12.52 -3.31
C GLY A 107 10.10 -12.35 -4.83
N SER A 108 9.37 -11.40 -5.40
CA SER A 108 9.46 -11.11 -6.84
C SER A 108 10.84 -10.56 -7.20
N ILE A 109 11.27 -10.82 -8.43
CA ILE A 109 12.60 -10.48 -8.89
C ILE A 109 12.50 -9.51 -10.06
N PHE A 110 13.28 -8.43 -9.99
CA PHE A 110 13.38 -7.41 -11.04
C PHE A 110 14.83 -7.28 -11.50
N LEU A 111 15.05 -7.45 -12.81
CA LEU A 111 16.37 -7.38 -13.41
C LEU A 111 16.55 -6.02 -14.08
N VAL A 112 17.64 -5.32 -13.75
CA VAL A 112 17.96 -4.02 -14.33
C VAL A 112 19.37 -4.04 -14.95
N ALA A 113 19.51 -3.44 -16.12
CA ALA A 113 20.81 -3.19 -16.73
C ALA A 113 21.42 -1.90 -16.16
N LEU A 114 22.70 -1.95 -15.84
CA LEU A 114 23.46 -0.80 -15.37
C LEU A 114 24.31 -0.27 -16.52
N SER A 115 24.54 1.04 -16.51
CA SER A 115 25.37 1.70 -17.53
C SER A 115 26.49 2.50 -16.87
N ASN A 116 27.61 2.59 -17.57
CA ASN A 116 28.72 3.46 -17.19
C ASN A 116 28.65 4.79 -17.97
N ARG A 117 29.52 5.73 -17.61
CA ARG A 117 29.70 6.99 -18.36
C ARG A 117 31.13 7.10 -18.83
N THR A 118 31.38 7.89 -19.89
CA THR A 118 32.72 8.07 -20.48
C THR A 118 33.79 8.46 -19.46
N ASN A 119 33.45 9.31 -18.48
CA ASN A 119 34.38 9.76 -17.44
C ASN A 119 34.52 8.78 -16.25
N TYR A 120 33.70 7.72 -16.23
CA TYR A 120 33.65 6.71 -15.17
C TYR A 120 33.51 5.32 -15.80
N PRO A 121 34.51 4.86 -16.57
CA PRO A 121 34.38 3.65 -17.40
C PRO A 121 34.14 2.38 -16.60
N ASN A 122 34.55 2.35 -15.33
CA ASN A 122 34.44 1.17 -14.48
C ASN A 122 33.23 1.23 -13.54
N LYS A 123 32.59 2.40 -13.37
CA LYS A 123 31.43 2.55 -12.48
C LYS A 123 30.15 2.40 -13.29
N PHE A 124 29.40 1.36 -12.98
CA PHE A 124 28.09 1.07 -13.57
C PHE A 124 27.02 1.43 -12.56
N ASN A 125 25.99 2.17 -12.96
CA ASN A 125 24.88 2.51 -12.08
C ASN A 125 23.53 2.63 -12.78
N VAL A 126 22.48 2.63 -11.96
CA VAL A 126 21.10 2.90 -12.35
C VAL A 126 20.33 3.49 -11.17
N SER A 127 19.34 4.32 -11.48
CA SER A 127 18.37 4.84 -10.50
C SER A 127 17.19 3.89 -10.39
N PHE A 128 17.02 3.23 -9.24
CA PHE A 128 15.89 2.34 -8.97
C PHE A 128 14.81 3.08 -8.18
N THR A 129 13.59 3.11 -8.71
CA THR A 129 12.44 3.70 -8.00
C THR A 129 11.71 2.61 -7.22
N VAL A 130 11.68 2.74 -5.90
CA VAL A 130 11.02 1.77 -5.02
C VAL A 130 9.50 1.81 -5.22
N PRO A 131 8.82 0.66 -5.42
CA PRO A 131 7.36 0.61 -5.50
C PRO A 131 6.70 1.13 -4.23
N ARG A 132 5.59 1.86 -4.37
CA ARG A 132 4.94 2.55 -3.23
C ARG A 132 4.43 1.60 -2.13
N THR A 133 4.10 0.37 -2.49
CA THR A 133 3.55 -0.64 -1.59
C THR A 133 4.60 -1.59 -1.02
N ALA A 134 5.86 -1.50 -1.47
CA ALA A 134 6.89 -2.46 -1.10
C ALA A 134 7.58 -2.06 0.21
N ASN A 135 7.14 -2.66 1.32
CA ASN A 135 7.75 -2.52 2.65
C ASN A 135 8.67 -3.73 2.94
N GLY A 136 9.83 -3.49 3.56
CA GLY A 136 10.77 -4.54 3.97
C GLY A 136 12.07 -4.61 3.18
N ASN A 137 12.67 -5.79 3.15
CA ASN A 137 14.04 -6.00 2.66
C ASN A 137 14.11 -6.19 1.14
N PHE A 138 14.99 -5.43 0.51
CA PHE A 138 15.39 -5.60 -0.89
C PHE A 138 16.80 -6.18 -0.94
N ASN A 139 16.98 -7.29 -1.67
CA ASN A 139 18.29 -7.91 -1.87
C ASN A 139 18.73 -7.72 -3.33
N ILE A 140 19.96 -7.30 -3.54
CA ILE A 140 20.54 -7.05 -4.85
C ILE A 140 21.69 -8.01 -5.08
N THR A 141 21.66 -8.74 -6.19
CA THR A 141 22.81 -9.53 -6.67
C THR A 141 23.30 -8.94 -7.98
N PHE A 142 24.56 -8.52 -8.03
CA PHE A 142 25.16 -8.04 -9.27
C PHE A 142 25.56 -9.22 -10.14
N VAL A 143 25.38 -9.09 -11.45
CA VAL A 143 25.73 -10.09 -12.46
C VAL A 143 26.52 -9.37 -13.54
N VAL A 144 27.79 -9.75 -13.67
CA VAL A 144 28.74 -9.15 -14.61
C VAL A 144 29.22 -10.24 -15.56
N ASN A 145 28.99 -10.05 -16.85
CA ASN A 145 29.45 -10.93 -17.92
C ASN A 145 30.45 -10.20 -18.80
N ASP A 146 31.47 -10.89 -19.28
CA ASP A 146 32.33 -10.43 -20.38
C ASP A 146 31.81 -10.87 -21.75
N SER A 147 32.51 -10.43 -22.80
CA SER A 147 32.21 -10.74 -24.21
C SER A 147 32.39 -12.21 -24.61
N ASN A 148 32.99 -13.02 -23.73
CA ASN A 148 33.23 -14.44 -23.90
C ASN A 148 32.37 -15.29 -22.95
N ASN A 149 31.40 -14.66 -22.28
CA ASN A 149 30.44 -15.27 -21.37
C ASN A 149 31.08 -15.86 -20.09
N ASN A 150 32.26 -15.38 -19.67
CA ASN A 150 32.71 -15.60 -18.30
C ASN A 150 31.94 -14.66 -17.36
N ARG A 151 31.47 -15.20 -16.24
CA ARG A 151 30.45 -14.56 -15.40
C ARG A 151 30.87 -14.47 -13.94
N ASN A 152 30.71 -13.28 -13.36
CA ASN A 152 30.82 -13.04 -11.92
C ASN A 152 29.46 -12.61 -11.35
N ALA A 153 28.99 -13.32 -10.32
CA ALA A 153 27.76 -12.97 -9.60
C ALA A 153 27.90 -13.12 -8.07
N THR A 154 29.10 -12.85 -7.57
CA THR A 154 29.46 -13.06 -6.16
C THR A 154 29.06 -11.91 -5.26
N ILE A 155 28.92 -10.69 -5.81
CA ILE A 155 28.64 -9.49 -5.02
C ILE A 155 27.14 -9.33 -4.78
N LYS A 156 26.79 -9.19 -3.50
CA LYS A 156 25.43 -8.95 -3.03
C LYS A 156 25.40 -7.74 -2.11
N THR A 157 24.31 -6.99 -2.18
CA THR A 157 24.01 -5.92 -1.22
C THR A 157 22.50 -5.81 -1.01
N GLY A 158 22.04 -4.84 -0.23
CA GLY A 158 20.62 -4.61 -0.03
C GLY A 158 20.30 -3.33 0.71
N PHE A 159 19.01 -3.06 0.82
CA PHE A 159 18.46 -1.96 1.59
C PHE A 159 17.12 -2.36 2.20
N ILE A 160 16.67 -1.60 3.19
CA ILE A 160 15.41 -1.86 3.89
C ILE A 160 14.51 -0.64 3.72
N ILE A 161 13.26 -0.87 3.36
CA ILE A 161 12.18 0.10 3.47
C ILE A 161 11.44 -0.21 4.76
N ASN A 162 11.29 0.79 5.63
CA ASN A 162 10.52 0.68 6.86
C ASN A 162 9.49 1.81 6.91
N MET A 163 8.33 1.56 6.31
CA MET A 163 7.16 2.42 6.42
C MET A 163 6.37 2.09 7.68
N THR A 164 5.71 3.11 8.23
CA THR A 164 4.72 2.94 9.29
C THR A 164 3.42 2.40 8.72
N ASP A 165 2.70 1.66 9.57
CA ASP A 165 1.39 1.08 9.34
C ASP A 165 0.66 1.25 10.69
N THR A 166 -0.11 2.33 10.81
CA THR A 166 -0.63 2.83 12.09
C THR A 166 -1.78 1.97 12.62
N ASP A 167 -2.60 1.39 11.75
CA ASP A 167 -3.72 0.51 12.11
C ASP A 167 -3.40 -0.98 11.93
N GLY A 168 -2.27 -1.33 11.32
CA GLY A 168 -1.80 -2.71 11.21
C GLY A 168 -2.61 -3.54 10.21
N ASP A 169 -3.27 -2.91 9.25
CA ASP A 169 -4.10 -3.59 8.26
C ASP A 169 -3.27 -4.21 7.10
N GLY A 170 -1.95 -3.97 7.10
CA GLY A 170 -1.02 -4.45 6.08
C GLY A 170 -0.83 -3.48 4.90
N VAL A 171 -1.48 -2.32 4.92
CA VAL A 171 -1.31 -1.21 3.98
C VAL A 171 -0.47 -0.11 4.64
N PRO A 172 0.73 0.19 4.14
CA PRO A 172 1.56 1.23 4.74
C PRO A 172 0.94 2.64 4.66
N ASP A 173 1.07 3.45 5.71
CA ASP A 173 0.47 4.79 5.84
C ASP A 173 0.65 5.70 4.60
N PRO A 174 1.81 5.73 3.90
CA PRO A 174 2.00 6.61 2.73
C PRO A 174 1.11 6.25 1.52
N VAL A 175 0.58 5.03 1.47
CA VAL A 175 -0.34 4.56 0.43
C VAL A 175 -1.73 4.27 0.95
N ASP A 176 -1.92 4.30 2.26
CA ASP A 176 -3.20 4.09 2.89
C ASP A 176 -4.15 5.29 2.68
N LYS A 177 -5.43 4.96 2.47
CA LYS A 177 -6.52 5.93 2.35
C LYS A 177 -7.27 6.11 3.66
N LEU A 178 -7.10 5.22 4.62
CA LEU A 178 -7.57 5.38 5.98
C LEU A 178 -6.39 5.13 6.90
N THR A 179 -5.96 6.13 7.65
CA THR A 179 -4.85 5.91 8.59
C THR A 179 -5.39 5.86 10.01
N GLY A 180 -5.04 4.80 10.72
CA GLY A 180 -5.37 4.61 12.12
C GLY A 180 -6.75 3.97 12.30
N ASN A 181 -6.97 3.48 13.51
CA ASN A 181 -8.16 2.75 13.91
C ASN A 181 -9.01 3.58 14.90
N ILE A 182 -10.13 3.00 15.33
CA ILE A 182 -11.06 3.62 16.28
C ILE A 182 -10.36 4.03 17.59
N THR A 183 -9.34 3.26 18.02
CA THR A 183 -8.58 3.56 19.25
C THR A 183 -7.66 4.77 19.11
N ASN A 184 -7.39 5.24 17.88
CA ASN A 184 -6.64 6.46 17.63
C ASN A 184 -7.50 7.73 17.72
N VAL A 185 -8.83 7.61 17.73
CA VAL A 185 -9.73 8.77 17.88
C VAL A 185 -9.77 9.24 19.33
N THR A 186 -9.58 10.53 19.56
CA THR A 186 -9.68 11.11 20.90
C THR A 186 -11.14 11.31 21.28
N THR A 187 -11.63 10.64 22.33
CA THR A 187 -13.04 10.73 22.74
C THR A 187 -13.22 11.27 24.16
N THR A 188 -14.27 12.06 24.38
CA THR A 188 -14.75 12.46 25.71
C THR A 188 -16.26 12.25 25.79
N GLY A 189 -16.73 11.49 26.78
CA GLY A 189 -18.15 11.21 27.03
C GLY A 189 -18.86 10.32 25.99
N VAL A 190 -18.09 9.62 25.15
CA VAL A 190 -18.56 8.55 24.28
C VAL A 190 -18.37 7.21 24.99
N SER A 191 -19.40 6.36 25.00
CA SER A 191 -19.37 5.08 25.73
C SER A 191 -18.81 3.92 24.90
N SER A 192 -19.11 3.88 23.61
CA SER A 192 -18.72 2.84 22.67
C SER A 192 -18.58 3.44 21.28
N LEU A 193 -17.42 4.04 20.99
CA LEU A 193 -17.18 4.61 19.67
C LEU A 193 -17.17 3.51 18.61
N ASN A 194 -17.94 3.70 17.55
CA ASN A 194 -17.90 2.86 16.36
C ASN A 194 -17.82 3.75 15.11
N VAL A 195 -17.11 3.28 14.08
CA VAL A 195 -16.94 3.98 12.82
C VAL A 195 -17.29 3.02 11.68
N SER A 196 -18.14 3.47 10.77
CA SER A 196 -18.50 2.71 9.56
C SER A 196 -18.08 3.48 8.31
N ILE A 197 -17.55 2.76 7.31
CA ILE A 197 -17.20 3.35 6.01
C ILE A 197 -17.84 2.53 4.90
N GLY A 198 -18.76 3.14 4.14
CA GLY A 198 -19.52 2.47 3.09
C GLY A 198 -20.34 1.29 3.59
N GLY A 199 -20.72 1.28 4.88
CA GLY A 199 -21.42 0.18 5.53
C GLY A 199 -20.56 -1.06 5.83
N ARG A 200 -19.22 -0.95 5.74
CA ARG A 200 -18.27 -2.04 6.03
C ARG A 200 -17.26 -1.66 7.14
N PRO A 201 -16.68 -2.64 7.85
CA PRO A 201 -15.58 -2.42 8.79
C PRO A 201 -14.27 -2.02 8.07
N LEU A 202 -13.30 -1.49 8.83
CA LEU A 202 -12.19 -0.64 8.40
C LEU A 202 -11.01 -1.33 7.67
N ASN A 203 -11.13 -2.58 7.21
CA ASN A 203 -9.97 -3.40 6.84
C ASN A 203 -9.85 -3.65 5.31
N GLU A 204 -10.36 -2.73 4.49
CA GLU A 204 -10.33 -2.84 3.03
C GLU A 204 -9.67 -1.61 2.41
N THR A 205 -8.92 -1.79 1.31
CA THR A 205 -8.40 -0.67 0.52
C THR A 205 -9.56 0.20 0.03
N LEU A 206 -9.65 1.42 0.57
CA LEU A 206 -10.77 2.31 0.28
C LEU A 206 -10.55 3.06 -1.04
N THR A 207 -11.58 3.06 -1.90
CA THR A 207 -11.59 3.81 -3.15
C THR A 207 -12.97 4.43 -3.40
N GLY A 208 -12.99 5.51 -4.17
CA GLY A 208 -14.20 6.22 -4.55
C GLY A 208 -14.86 6.99 -3.40
N LYS A 209 -16.07 7.48 -3.65
CA LYS A 209 -16.88 8.19 -2.66
C LYS A 209 -17.61 7.18 -1.76
N LYS A 210 -17.41 7.28 -0.45
CA LYS A 210 -18.06 6.44 0.57
C LYS A 210 -18.71 7.32 1.63
N GLU A 211 -19.77 6.82 2.25
CA GLU A 211 -20.33 7.43 3.46
C GLU A 211 -19.47 6.99 4.66
N VAL A 212 -19.10 7.95 5.49
CA VAL A 212 -18.38 7.75 6.75
C VAL A 212 -19.33 8.15 7.87
N GLY A 213 -19.55 7.24 8.82
CA GLY A 213 -20.44 7.45 9.97
C GLY A 213 -19.71 7.17 11.28
N PHE A 214 -19.88 8.05 12.26
CA PHE A 214 -19.42 7.86 13.64
C PHE A 214 -20.62 7.63 14.55
N TYR A 215 -20.49 6.68 15.47
CA TYR A 215 -21.55 6.21 16.34
C TYR A 215 -21.08 6.08 17.80
N ASP A 216 -21.99 6.25 18.74
CA ASP A 216 -21.86 5.79 20.12
C ASP A 216 -22.82 4.61 20.33
N GLY A 217 -22.28 3.39 20.36
CA GLY A 217 -23.04 2.16 20.26
C GLY A 217 -23.78 2.07 18.91
N SER A 218 -25.11 2.13 18.95
CA SER A 218 -25.97 2.19 17.76
C SER A 218 -26.42 3.61 17.40
N THR A 219 -26.12 4.61 18.23
CA THR A 219 -26.57 5.98 18.04
C THR A 219 -25.62 6.70 17.10
N VAL A 220 -26.12 7.17 15.95
CA VAL A 220 -25.33 7.98 15.03
C VAL A 220 -25.02 9.33 15.67
N LEU A 221 -23.76 9.76 15.57
CA LEU A 221 -23.31 11.08 16.01
C LEU A 221 -23.16 12.01 14.80
N VAL A 222 -22.49 11.54 13.75
CA VAL A 222 -22.30 12.28 12.50
C VAL A 222 -22.16 11.33 11.33
N ASN A 223 -22.65 11.75 10.17
CA ASN A 223 -22.28 11.14 8.90
C ASN A 223 -21.89 12.19 7.85
N PHE A 224 -21.07 11.76 6.91
CA PHE A 224 -20.64 12.57 5.76
C PHE A 224 -20.16 11.69 4.63
N SER A 225 -20.07 12.25 3.43
CA SER A 225 -19.40 11.57 2.32
C SER A 225 -17.93 11.95 2.26
N HIS A 226 -17.04 10.99 1.99
CA HIS A 226 -15.62 11.21 1.73
C HIS A 226 -15.20 10.52 0.44
N ASN A 227 -14.30 11.13 -0.35
CA ASN A 227 -13.78 10.51 -1.57
C ASN A 227 -12.34 10.04 -1.39
N PHE A 228 -12.20 8.75 -1.08
CA PHE A 228 -10.92 8.06 -0.84
C PHE A 228 -10.04 7.94 -2.10
N SER A 229 -10.59 8.23 -3.29
CA SER A 229 -9.79 8.38 -4.52
C SER A 229 -9.07 9.73 -4.61
N ILE A 230 -9.50 10.75 -3.85
CA ILE A 230 -8.93 12.11 -3.90
C ILE A 230 -7.99 12.35 -2.71
N SER A 231 -8.42 12.03 -1.50
CA SER A 231 -7.66 12.26 -0.27
C SER A 231 -7.81 11.10 0.70
N SER A 232 -6.80 10.90 1.55
CA SER A 232 -6.89 9.99 2.70
C SER A 232 -7.73 10.60 3.82
N LEU A 233 -8.02 9.79 4.84
CA LEU A 233 -8.69 10.18 6.07
C LEU A 233 -7.88 9.63 7.24
N ASP A 234 -7.48 10.48 8.18
CA ASP A 234 -6.63 10.10 9.31
C ASP A 234 -7.43 10.16 10.62
N LEU A 235 -7.74 8.99 11.19
CA LEU A 235 -8.54 8.87 12.41
C LEU A 235 -7.80 9.39 13.65
N SER A 236 -6.45 9.41 13.63
CA SER A 236 -5.64 9.88 14.76
C SER A 236 -5.77 11.39 15.01
N LYS A 237 -6.23 12.13 14.00
CA LYS A 237 -6.47 13.57 14.08
C LYS A 237 -7.89 13.93 14.52
N MET A 238 -8.73 12.94 14.78
CA MET A 238 -10.14 13.17 15.08
C MET A 238 -10.40 13.27 16.58
N THR A 239 -11.29 14.18 16.94
CA THR A 239 -11.76 14.34 18.33
C THR A 239 -13.28 14.33 18.37
N VAL A 240 -13.85 13.54 19.27
CA VAL A 240 -15.30 13.45 19.51
C VAL A 240 -15.57 13.78 20.98
N ILE A 241 -16.32 14.85 21.24
CA ILE A 241 -16.79 15.22 22.58
C ILE A 241 -18.30 15.13 22.55
N SER A 242 -18.86 14.17 23.30
CA SER A 242 -20.29 13.97 23.46
C SER A 242 -20.63 14.08 24.94
N THR A 243 -21.52 15.00 25.29
CA THR A 243 -22.06 15.15 26.65
C THR A 243 -23.58 15.29 26.56
N ALA A 244 -24.27 15.35 27.71
CA ALA A 244 -25.72 15.55 27.74
C ALA A 244 -26.19 16.83 27.03
N THR A 245 -25.31 17.83 26.84
CA THR A 245 -25.68 19.13 26.24
C THR A 245 -24.73 19.60 25.17
N THR A 246 -23.76 18.79 24.75
CA THR A 246 -22.77 19.22 23.75
C THR A 246 -22.37 18.06 22.87
N LEU A 247 -22.30 18.30 21.57
CA LEU A 247 -21.69 17.40 20.62
C LEU A 247 -20.71 18.19 19.76
N ILE A 248 -19.43 17.83 19.85
CA ILE A 248 -18.35 18.42 19.06
C ILE A 248 -17.60 17.29 18.38
N ILE A 249 -17.44 17.41 17.07
CA ILE A 249 -16.61 16.50 16.28
C ILE A 249 -15.64 17.32 15.47
N ASN A 250 -14.37 17.27 15.87
CA ASN A 250 -13.30 17.92 15.15
C ASN A 250 -12.59 16.91 14.25
N PHE A 251 -12.57 17.20 12.95
CA PHE A 251 -11.88 16.42 11.93
C PHE A 251 -10.54 17.04 11.50
N SER A 252 -10.03 18.03 12.25
CA SER A 252 -8.73 18.69 12.01
C SER A 252 -8.51 19.11 10.55
N ASN A 253 -9.56 19.61 9.90
CA ASN A 253 -9.62 20.00 8.49
C ASN A 253 -9.47 18.89 7.43
N GLU A 254 -9.38 17.61 7.81
CA GLU A 254 -9.35 16.47 6.88
C GLU A 254 -10.65 16.37 6.04
N VAL A 255 -11.77 16.81 6.61
CA VAL A 255 -13.11 16.77 6.00
C VAL A 255 -13.72 18.16 5.81
N ASN A 256 -13.36 19.11 6.70
CA ASN A 256 -14.15 20.31 7.02
C ASN A 256 -14.21 21.41 5.94
N VAL A 257 -13.60 21.19 4.78
CA VAL A 257 -13.56 22.17 3.68
C VAL A 257 -14.01 21.60 2.33
N THR A 258 -14.46 20.35 2.29
CA THR A 258 -14.87 19.71 1.03
C THR A 258 -16.27 19.13 1.11
N TYR A 259 -16.67 18.58 2.25
CA TYR A 259 -17.93 17.84 2.37
C TYR A 259 -18.88 18.45 3.40
N ASN A 260 -20.16 18.42 3.08
CA ASN A 260 -21.23 18.72 4.02
C ASN A 260 -21.43 17.51 4.94
N LYS A 261 -21.69 17.80 6.21
CA LYS A 261 -21.92 16.80 7.26
C LYS A 261 -23.33 16.90 7.80
N THR A 262 -23.82 15.79 8.32
CA THR A 262 -25.06 15.74 9.09
C THR A 262 -24.74 15.31 10.51
N LEU A 263 -25.09 16.15 11.48
CA LEU A 263 -24.90 15.88 12.91
C LEU A 263 -26.22 15.44 13.52
N PHE A 264 -26.15 14.52 14.49
CA PHE A 264 -27.29 13.97 15.20
C PHE A 264 -27.03 14.08 16.70
N ILE A 265 -27.94 14.70 17.43
CA ILE A 265 -27.91 14.77 18.90
C ILE A 265 -29.20 14.17 19.45
N THR A 266 -29.10 13.37 20.51
CA THR A 266 -30.28 12.87 21.23
C THR A 266 -30.97 14.05 21.92
N ASP A 267 -32.27 14.21 21.71
CA ASP A 267 -33.02 15.26 22.41
C ASP A 267 -33.18 14.87 23.89
N ASP A 268 -32.72 15.75 24.78
CA ASP A 268 -32.81 15.62 26.23
C ASP A 268 -33.55 16.82 26.84
N SER A 269 -34.70 17.15 26.27
CA SER A 269 -35.55 18.27 26.70
C SER A 269 -34.83 19.63 26.65
N PHE A 270 -34.17 19.89 25.52
CA PHE A 270 -33.40 21.12 25.34
C PHE A 270 -34.30 22.37 25.36
N ALA A 271 -33.82 23.43 26.02
CA ALA A 271 -34.42 24.75 26.05
C ALA A 271 -33.82 25.67 24.98
N THR A 272 -32.54 25.50 24.64
CA THR A 272 -31.85 26.27 23.60
C THR A 272 -30.92 25.38 22.78
N LEU A 273 -30.70 25.75 21.52
CA LEU A 273 -29.74 25.12 20.63
C LEU A 273 -28.85 26.18 19.98
N CYS A 274 -27.55 26.00 20.10
CA CYS A 274 -26.54 26.81 19.44
C CYS A 274 -25.62 25.92 18.58
N VAL A 275 -25.54 26.25 17.29
CA VAL A 275 -24.63 25.61 16.35
C VAL A 275 -23.47 26.56 16.10
N LYS A 276 -22.24 26.05 16.12
CA LYS A 276 -21.05 26.77 15.68
C LYS A 276 -20.44 26.09 14.46
N ASP A 277 -20.52 26.75 13.31
CA ASP A 277 -19.99 26.24 12.05
C ASP A 277 -18.55 26.72 11.82
N GLN A 278 -17.67 26.44 12.79
CA GLN A 278 -16.24 26.73 12.77
C GLN A 278 -15.47 25.62 13.51
N GLU A 279 -14.19 25.43 13.17
CA GLU A 279 -13.31 24.51 13.91
C GLU A 279 -13.21 24.92 15.38
N ILE A 280 -13.49 23.95 16.25
CA ILE A 280 -13.47 24.11 17.71
C ILE A 280 -12.92 22.83 18.34
N SER A 281 -12.42 22.97 19.56
CA SER A 281 -11.81 21.87 20.32
C SER A 281 -12.46 21.64 21.67
N ALA A 282 -13.30 22.57 22.14
CA ALA A 282 -13.95 22.47 23.44
C ALA A 282 -15.36 23.07 23.45
N ALA A 283 -16.19 22.61 24.38
CA ALA A 283 -17.53 23.15 24.63
C ALA A 283 -17.54 24.64 25.01
N ALA A 284 -16.44 25.12 25.60
CA ALA A 284 -16.23 26.51 25.96
C ALA A 284 -16.07 27.43 24.73
N ASP A 285 -15.75 26.87 23.56
CA ASP A 285 -15.61 27.64 22.32
C ASP A 285 -16.99 28.08 21.77
N ILE A 286 -18.09 27.50 22.23
CA ILE A 286 -19.46 27.88 21.87
C ILE A 286 -20.04 28.76 22.99
N SER A 287 -20.39 30.00 22.66
CA SER A 287 -20.90 30.95 23.65
C SER A 287 -22.26 30.52 24.22
N ASP A 288 -22.49 30.78 25.51
CA ASP A 288 -23.76 30.42 26.17
C ASP A 288 -24.96 31.17 25.61
N ALA A 289 -24.74 32.40 25.12
CA ALA A 289 -25.78 33.24 24.52
C ALA A 289 -25.98 32.99 23.00
N CYS A 290 -25.16 32.14 22.38
CA CYS A 290 -25.13 31.92 20.95
C CYS A 290 -24.95 33.20 20.11
N THR A 291 -24.07 34.10 20.57
CA THR A 291 -23.78 35.39 19.92
C THR A 291 -22.34 35.52 19.45
N GLY A 292 -21.55 34.45 19.56
CA GLY A 292 -20.17 34.41 19.10
C GLY A 292 -20.06 34.40 17.58
N SER A 293 -18.82 34.51 17.09
CA SER A 293 -18.53 34.40 15.66
C SER A 293 -18.90 33.02 15.11
N ASN A 294 -19.55 32.99 13.94
CA ASN A 294 -20.01 31.77 13.26
C ASN A 294 -20.95 30.89 14.12
N GLU A 295 -21.64 31.51 15.09
CA GLU A 295 -22.68 30.87 15.88
C GLU A 295 -24.06 31.21 15.32
N THR A 296 -24.97 30.25 15.35
CA THR A 296 -26.34 30.41 14.90
C THR A 296 -27.28 29.68 15.86
N SER A 297 -28.28 30.41 16.35
CA SER A 297 -29.29 29.82 17.21
C SER A 297 -30.30 29.04 16.39
N PHE A 298 -30.50 27.78 16.78
CA PHE A 298 -31.50 26.87 16.24
C PHE A 298 -32.58 26.54 17.26
N THR A 299 -32.78 27.39 18.27
CA THR A 299 -33.79 27.14 19.31
C THR A 299 -35.22 26.99 18.75
N ASN A 300 -35.54 27.65 17.62
CA ASN A 300 -36.86 27.50 16.99
C ASN A 300 -37.01 26.19 16.19
N CYS A 301 -35.97 25.36 16.12
CA CYS A 301 -36.02 24.01 15.58
C CYS A 301 -36.70 23.02 16.52
N LEU A 302 -36.68 23.29 17.84
CA LEU A 302 -37.27 22.42 18.86
C LEU A 302 -38.78 22.25 18.59
N GLY A 303 -39.21 21.01 18.38
CA GLY A 303 -40.56 20.64 17.97
C GLY A 303 -40.90 20.86 16.48
N GLY A 304 -39.92 21.12 15.62
CA GLY A 304 -40.16 21.43 14.21
C GLY A 304 -38.93 21.41 13.31
N THR A 305 -38.82 22.40 12.43
CA THR A 305 -37.70 22.55 11.50
C THR A 305 -37.36 24.03 11.34
N GLN A 306 -36.07 24.34 11.37
CA GLN A 306 -35.54 25.68 11.15
C GLN A 306 -34.38 25.61 10.17
N THR A 307 -34.41 26.45 9.15
CA THR A 307 -33.27 26.67 8.24
C THR A 307 -32.71 28.06 8.47
N SER A 308 -31.39 28.15 8.63
CA SER A 308 -30.66 29.42 8.74
C SER A 308 -29.39 29.35 7.90
N GLY A 309 -29.27 30.23 6.90
CA GLY A 309 -28.22 30.13 5.90
C GLY A 309 -28.31 28.81 5.13
N ALA A 310 -27.22 28.04 5.12
CA ALA A 310 -27.15 26.73 4.46
C ALA A 310 -27.54 25.56 5.38
N ILE A 311 -27.63 25.81 6.69
CA ILE A 311 -27.82 24.76 7.71
C ILE A 311 -29.31 24.59 7.98
N THR A 312 -29.76 23.35 7.97
CA THR A 312 -31.14 22.98 8.32
C THR A 312 -31.13 22.12 9.56
N CYS A 313 -31.90 22.51 10.56
CA CYS A 313 -32.18 21.74 11.75
C CYS A 313 -33.60 21.16 11.66
N THR A 314 -33.75 19.87 11.98
CA THR A 314 -35.04 19.20 12.11
C THR A 314 -35.05 18.38 13.40
N ASP A 315 -36.10 18.57 14.21
CA ASP A 315 -36.37 17.78 15.40
C ASP A 315 -37.33 16.63 15.07
N PHE A 316 -36.91 15.40 15.36
CA PHE A 316 -37.69 14.17 15.20
C PHE A 316 -38.25 13.63 16.54
N GLY A 317 -38.18 14.42 17.61
CA GLY A 317 -38.71 14.11 18.93
C GLY A 317 -37.70 13.44 19.86
N THR A 318 -36.99 12.40 19.41
CA THR A 318 -35.89 11.78 20.19
C THR A 318 -34.50 12.17 19.70
N THR A 319 -34.44 12.77 18.51
CA THR A 319 -33.18 13.07 17.84
C THR A 319 -33.35 14.35 17.05
N ILE A 320 -32.38 15.25 17.19
CA ILE A 320 -32.30 16.49 16.43
C ILE A 320 -31.19 16.34 15.41
N ARG A 321 -31.54 16.62 14.14
CA ARG A 321 -30.66 16.48 12.99
C ARG A 321 -30.26 17.85 12.47
N PHE A 322 -28.97 18.08 12.28
CA PHE A 322 -28.42 19.28 11.65
C PHE A 322 -27.73 18.91 10.34
N GLU A 323 -28.26 19.38 9.22
CA GLU A 323 -27.77 19.11 7.87
C GLU A 323 -26.94 20.26 7.33
N ASN A 324 -26.07 19.95 6.35
CA ASN A 324 -25.22 20.90 5.62
C ASN A 324 -24.18 21.64 6.49
N LEU A 325 -23.71 20.99 7.55
CA LEU A 325 -22.65 21.53 8.40
C LEU A 325 -21.27 21.41 7.73
N ARG A 326 -20.42 22.43 7.88
CA ARG A 326 -19.01 22.42 7.49
C ARG A 326 -18.10 22.10 8.67
N TYR A 327 -18.54 22.39 9.87
CA TYR A 327 -17.93 22.00 11.14
C TYR A 327 -19.03 21.49 12.08
N SER A 328 -18.66 20.61 13.00
CA SER A 328 -19.63 19.81 13.76
C SER A 328 -19.64 20.20 15.23
N GLY A 329 -20.08 21.42 15.55
CA GLY A 329 -20.18 21.92 16.92
C GLY A 329 -21.59 22.31 17.31
N VAL A 330 -22.19 21.64 18.29
CA VAL A 330 -23.50 21.96 18.85
C VAL A 330 -23.45 21.99 20.36
N LYS A 331 -24.05 23.03 20.95
CA LYS A 331 -24.25 23.18 22.39
C LYS A 331 -25.71 23.51 22.66
N ALA A 332 -26.28 22.80 23.62
CA ALA A 332 -27.63 22.96 24.08
C ALA A 332 -27.67 23.42 25.55
N THR A 333 -28.84 23.86 26.00
CA THR A 333 -29.14 23.97 27.43
C THR A 333 -30.39 23.15 27.72
N GLN A 334 -30.52 22.58 28.91
CA GLN A 334 -31.73 21.87 29.31
C GLN A 334 -32.69 22.82 30.04
N THR A 335 -33.97 22.56 29.92
CA THR A 335 -34.95 23.21 30.79
C THR A 335 -34.65 22.78 32.24
N ALA A 336 -34.42 23.74 33.14
CA ALA A 336 -34.19 23.42 34.54
C ALA A 336 -35.37 22.57 35.06
N SER A 337 -35.10 21.33 35.44
CA SER A 337 -36.03 20.58 36.29
C SER A 337 -36.25 21.44 37.53
N SER A 338 -37.50 21.81 37.81
CA SER A 338 -37.85 22.57 39.00
C SER A 338 -37.47 21.75 40.23
N SER A 339 -36.25 21.94 40.74
CA SER A 339 -35.88 21.56 42.08
C SER A 339 -36.66 22.46 43.02
N SER A 340 -37.65 21.88 43.68
CA SER A 340 -38.40 22.56 44.73
C SER A 340 -37.43 23.02 45.81
N VAL A 341 -37.27 24.33 45.91
CA VAL A 341 -36.57 25.02 46.98
C VAL A 341 -37.32 24.74 48.29
N ALA A 342 -36.66 24.17 49.29
CA ALA A 342 -37.15 24.14 50.66
C ALA A 342 -36.10 24.77 51.57
N GLU A 343 -36.34 26.02 51.95
CA GLU A 343 -35.72 26.65 53.11
C GLU A 343 -36.34 26.10 54.41
N GLY A 344 -35.50 25.83 55.41
CA GLY A 344 -35.83 26.15 56.80
C GLY A 344 -36.23 25.03 57.77
N SER A 345 -35.20 24.52 58.48
CA SER A 345 -35.17 24.26 59.94
C SER A 345 -36.02 23.16 60.59
N GLY A 346 -35.33 22.22 61.27
CA GLY A 346 -35.80 21.70 62.56
C GLY A 346 -35.80 20.18 62.75
N GLY A 347 -34.74 19.65 63.36
CA GLY A 347 -34.82 18.64 64.44
C GLY A 347 -35.21 17.18 64.14
N GLY A 348 -34.22 16.29 64.28
CA GLY A 348 -34.34 15.13 65.18
C GLY A 348 -34.98 13.82 64.67
N GLY A 349 -34.11 12.82 64.44
CA GLY A 349 -34.29 11.46 64.97
C GLY A 349 -35.00 10.42 64.09
N GLY A 350 -34.42 9.21 64.09
CA GLY A 350 -35.14 7.94 63.90
C GLY A 350 -35.07 7.36 62.49
N GLY A 351 -34.38 6.24 62.35
CA GLY A 351 -34.19 5.55 61.08
C GLY A 351 -35.38 4.74 60.60
N SER A 352 -35.28 4.23 59.38
CA SER A 352 -35.45 2.81 59.03
C SER A 352 -35.22 2.65 57.54
N ALA A 353 -34.50 1.58 57.21
CA ALA A 353 -34.10 1.19 55.87
C ALA A 353 -35.31 0.98 54.95
N GLY A 354 -35.10 1.34 53.69
CA GLY A 354 -36.10 1.22 52.64
C GLY A 354 -36.19 -0.17 52.00
N ALA A 355 -37.28 -0.26 51.25
CA ALA A 355 -37.47 -0.96 49.98
C ALA A 355 -37.58 -2.50 49.97
N GLY A 356 -38.56 -2.94 49.17
CA GLY A 356 -38.43 -4.18 48.40
C GLY A 356 -39.64 -5.11 48.48
N GLY A 357 -40.76 -4.74 47.86
CA GLY A 357 -41.83 -5.68 47.58
C GLY A 357 -41.39 -6.73 46.55
N GLY A 358 -41.01 -7.92 47.01
CA GLY A 358 -40.77 -9.10 46.18
C GLY A 358 -42.08 -9.79 45.82
N ARG A 359 -42.32 -10.05 44.52
CA ARG A 359 -43.47 -10.83 44.04
C ARG A 359 -43.09 -12.32 44.00
N CYS A 360 -43.81 -13.16 44.74
CA CYS A 360 -43.71 -14.62 44.63
C CYS A 360 -44.46 -15.14 43.39
N ALA A 361 -44.06 -16.30 42.87
CA ALA A 361 -44.76 -16.99 41.79
C ALA A 361 -46.17 -17.44 42.24
N LYS A 362 -47.09 -17.63 41.28
CA LYS A 362 -48.48 -18.04 41.55
C LYS A 362 -48.51 -19.39 42.29
N GLY A 363 -49.11 -19.43 43.49
CA GLY A 363 -49.14 -20.60 44.39
C GLY A 363 -48.16 -20.55 45.57
N TYR A 364 -47.46 -19.43 45.74
CA TYR A 364 -46.53 -19.19 46.86
C TYR A 364 -46.87 -17.88 47.57
N SER A 365 -46.81 -17.89 48.90
CA SER A 365 -46.97 -16.72 49.76
C SER A 365 -45.65 -16.30 50.41
N LEU A 366 -45.49 -14.98 50.62
CA LEU A 366 -44.28 -14.39 51.19
C LEU A 366 -44.36 -14.45 52.72
N VAL A 367 -43.47 -15.20 53.35
CA VAL A 367 -43.34 -15.30 54.82
C VAL A 367 -41.87 -15.08 55.17
N ASP A 368 -41.60 -14.09 56.01
CA ASP A 368 -40.26 -13.73 56.50
C ASP A 368 -39.18 -13.58 55.39
N GLY A 369 -39.58 -13.02 54.23
CA GLY A 369 -38.68 -12.77 53.09
C GLY A 369 -38.48 -13.94 52.14
N ASN A 370 -39.11 -15.10 52.40
CA ASN A 370 -39.05 -16.28 51.54
C ASN A 370 -40.43 -16.60 50.92
N CYS A 371 -40.43 -17.10 49.67
CA CYS A 371 -41.64 -17.62 49.03
C CYS A 371 -41.86 -19.09 49.43
N ILE A 372 -43.00 -19.38 50.07
CA ILE A 372 -43.38 -20.70 50.57
C ILE A 372 -44.60 -21.21 49.81
N HIS A 373 -44.61 -22.47 49.38
CA HIS A 373 -45.74 -23.06 48.65
C HIS A 373 -46.94 -23.29 49.58
N ASP A 374 -48.11 -22.78 49.19
CA ASP A 374 -49.28 -22.65 50.07
C ASP A 374 -49.85 -24.00 50.58
N GLU A 375 -49.54 -25.11 49.91
CA GLU A 375 -50.08 -26.44 50.24
C GLU A 375 -49.06 -27.43 50.83
N THR A 376 -47.75 -27.20 50.64
CA THR A 376 -46.71 -28.19 50.98
C THR A 376 -45.64 -27.67 51.95
N GLY A 377 -45.59 -26.36 52.21
CA GLY A 377 -44.61 -25.77 53.14
C GLY A 377 -43.15 -25.78 52.62
N GLU A 378 -42.94 -26.10 51.35
CA GLU A 378 -41.60 -26.13 50.75
C GLU A 378 -41.12 -24.73 50.32
N VAL A 379 -39.86 -24.43 50.64
CA VAL A 379 -39.18 -23.17 50.30
C VAL A 379 -38.61 -23.26 48.88
N GLN A 380 -38.85 -22.24 48.06
CA GLN A 380 -38.31 -22.17 46.71
C GLN A 380 -36.77 -22.06 46.72
N LYS A 381 -36.06 -23.11 46.28
CA LYS A 381 -34.59 -23.09 46.11
C LYS A 381 -34.19 -22.34 44.85
N ALA A 382 -33.25 -21.39 44.99
CA ALA A 382 -32.56 -20.76 43.87
C ALA A 382 -31.75 -21.81 43.08
N ARG A 383 -31.89 -21.82 41.74
CA ARG A 383 -31.21 -22.74 40.84
C ARG A 383 -29.75 -22.29 40.64
N PRO A 384 -28.74 -23.15 40.86
CA PRO A 384 -27.35 -22.84 40.51
C PRO A 384 -27.08 -23.01 39.01
N GLU A 385 -26.19 -22.14 38.55
CA GLU A 385 -25.57 -22.03 37.23
C GLU A 385 -24.75 -23.30 36.90
N GLN A 386 -24.95 -23.86 35.71
CA GLN A 386 -24.18 -24.99 35.18
C GLN A 386 -23.68 -24.63 33.78
N VAL A 387 -22.37 -24.51 33.69
CA VAL A 387 -21.57 -24.51 32.46
C VAL A 387 -21.74 -25.86 31.78
N VAL A 388 -22.06 -25.88 30.48
CA VAL A 388 -22.03 -27.08 29.65
C VAL A 388 -21.16 -26.77 28.44
N GLU A 389 -20.04 -27.51 28.34
CA GLU A 389 -19.25 -27.68 27.13
C GLU A 389 -20.09 -28.46 26.10
N GLU A 390 -20.15 -27.98 24.87
CA GLU A 390 -20.87 -28.63 23.77
C GLU A 390 -19.84 -29.21 22.78
N GLU A 391 -19.61 -30.52 22.88
CA GLU A 391 -18.99 -31.33 21.84
C GLU A 391 -20.04 -31.63 20.76
N ALA A 392 -19.84 -31.12 19.55
CA ALA A 392 -20.68 -31.41 18.40
C ALA A 392 -20.30 -32.76 17.78
N GLN A 393 -21.24 -33.71 17.77
CA GLN A 393 -21.16 -34.95 17.00
C GLN A 393 -21.86 -34.78 15.65
N GLU A 394 -21.20 -35.28 14.60
CA GLU A 394 -21.67 -35.36 13.22
C GLU A 394 -22.96 -36.20 13.09
N GLU A 395 -23.97 -35.66 12.43
CA GLU A 395 -25.11 -36.42 11.91
C GLU A 395 -25.08 -36.40 10.38
N VAL A 396 -25.08 -37.62 9.83
CA VAL A 396 -24.99 -37.97 8.41
C VAL A 396 -26.32 -37.70 7.71
N VAL A 397 -26.32 -36.85 6.70
CA VAL A 397 -27.43 -36.72 5.73
C VAL A 397 -26.96 -37.22 4.37
N GLN A 398 -27.66 -38.24 3.87
CA GLN A 398 -27.48 -38.84 2.55
C GLN A 398 -28.03 -37.89 1.49
N GLU A 399 -27.21 -37.58 0.48
CA GLU A 399 -27.63 -36.80 -0.70
C GLU A 399 -27.87 -37.74 -1.89
N GLU A 400 -28.96 -37.49 -2.59
CA GLU A 400 -29.53 -38.27 -3.68
C GLU A 400 -28.75 -38.05 -5.00
N GLN A 401 -28.64 -39.13 -5.77
CA GLN A 401 -27.79 -39.28 -6.96
C GLN A 401 -28.17 -38.35 -8.13
N ALA A 402 -27.14 -37.78 -8.77
CA ALA A 402 -27.17 -37.41 -10.18
C ALA A 402 -25.87 -37.93 -10.86
N GLU A 403 -26.02 -38.65 -11.97
CA GLU A 403 -24.96 -39.27 -12.77
C GLU A 403 -24.96 -38.66 -14.21
N PRO A 404 -23.96 -38.91 -15.10
CA PRO A 404 -22.77 -38.04 -15.25
C PRO A 404 -22.48 -37.62 -16.72
N GLY A 405 -21.44 -36.79 -16.90
CA GLY A 405 -20.71 -36.57 -18.16
C GLY A 405 -19.96 -35.22 -18.15
N GLN A 406 -18.70 -35.07 -18.52
CA GLN A 406 -17.69 -35.96 -19.12
C GLN A 406 -16.29 -35.52 -18.62
N GLU A 407 -15.38 -36.48 -18.71
CA GLU A 407 -13.97 -36.48 -18.30
C GLU A 407 -13.11 -35.40 -18.97
N GLU A 408 -12.11 -34.87 -18.24
CA GLU A 408 -10.71 -34.94 -18.68
C GLU A 408 -9.72 -34.70 -17.51
N GLN A 409 -8.93 -35.75 -17.29
CA GLN A 409 -7.78 -36.02 -16.41
C GLN A 409 -7.01 -34.86 -15.73
N GLU A 410 -6.95 -34.93 -14.39
CA GLU A 410 -5.78 -34.55 -13.60
C GLU A 410 -4.67 -35.59 -13.70
N VAL A 411 -3.41 -35.14 -13.84
CA VAL A 411 -2.23 -35.91 -13.44
C VAL A 411 -1.33 -35.03 -12.58
N GLY A 412 -1.31 -35.35 -11.29
CA GLY A 412 -0.09 -35.53 -10.48
C GLY A 412 0.83 -34.33 -10.28
N ALA A 413 0.75 -33.72 -9.09
CA ALA A 413 1.85 -32.98 -8.51
C ALA A 413 2.96 -33.95 -8.06
N GLU A 414 4.12 -33.92 -8.72
CA GLU A 414 5.40 -34.30 -8.13
C GLU A 414 6.52 -33.36 -8.59
N ASN A 415 7.43 -33.10 -7.66
CA ASN A 415 8.55 -32.17 -7.73
C ASN A 415 9.58 -32.52 -8.82
N LEU A 416 10.15 -31.50 -9.48
CA LEU A 416 11.59 -31.23 -9.68
C LEU A 416 11.91 -30.56 -11.03
N ALA A 417 12.61 -29.43 -10.91
CA ALA A 417 13.70 -28.95 -11.76
C ALA A 417 13.50 -28.81 -13.29
N GLY A 418 13.48 -27.55 -13.73
CA GLY A 418 14.25 -27.12 -14.91
C GLY A 418 13.50 -27.09 -16.23
N GLN A 419 12.90 -25.93 -16.56
CA GLN A 419 12.87 -25.44 -17.93
C GLN A 419 13.00 -23.91 -17.95
N ALA A 420 14.21 -23.46 -18.30
CA ALA A 420 14.43 -22.10 -18.78
C ALA A 420 13.74 -21.98 -20.15
N SER A 421 12.54 -21.40 -20.17
CA SER A 421 11.94 -20.92 -21.40
C SER A 421 12.76 -19.73 -21.91
N ARG A 422 13.47 -19.96 -23.01
CA ARG A 422 14.14 -18.93 -23.83
C ARG A 422 13.11 -17.86 -24.20
N PHE A 423 13.09 -16.76 -23.47
CA PHE A 423 12.40 -15.55 -23.89
C PHE A 423 13.15 -14.98 -25.10
N SER A 424 12.57 -15.18 -26.28
CA SER A 424 13.03 -14.57 -27.52
C SER A 424 12.90 -13.05 -27.39
N PHE A 425 14.05 -12.35 -27.37
CA PHE A 425 14.24 -10.90 -27.34
C PHE A 425 13.55 -10.13 -28.50
N ARG A 426 12.85 -10.84 -29.39
CA ARG A 426 12.30 -10.31 -30.64
C ARG A 426 10.92 -9.64 -30.50
N GLU A 427 10.25 -9.77 -29.36
CA GLU A 427 8.95 -9.12 -29.12
C GLU A 427 9.05 -7.83 -28.28
N PHE A 428 10.10 -7.68 -27.45
CA PHE A 428 10.28 -6.48 -26.62
C PHE A 428 10.81 -5.25 -27.41
N VAL A 429 11.56 -5.48 -28.49
CA VAL A 429 12.16 -4.39 -29.29
C VAL A 429 11.16 -3.74 -30.27
N ASN A 430 9.97 -4.32 -30.46
CA ASN A 430 9.00 -3.84 -31.46
C ASN A 430 8.18 -2.61 -31.03
N ASP A 431 8.15 -2.25 -29.74
CA ASP A 431 7.43 -1.06 -29.27
C ASP A 431 8.34 0.17 -29.07
N TYR A 432 9.62 0.01 -28.73
CA TYR A 432 10.56 1.14 -28.67
C TYR A 432 11.05 1.62 -30.04
N SER A 433 11.03 0.75 -31.05
CA SER A 433 11.44 1.05 -32.44
C SER A 433 10.51 2.08 -33.12
N LYS A 434 9.19 2.02 -32.86
CA LYS A 434 8.21 2.87 -33.55
C LYS A 434 8.31 4.35 -33.12
N PHE A 435 8.52 4.62 -31.83
CA PHE A 435 8.68 6.00 -31.34
C PHE A 435 9.99 6.65 -31.80
N TRP A 436 11.06 5.86 -31.91
CA TRP A 436 12.35 6.35 -32.40
C TRP A 436 12.29 6.67 -33.91
N ILE A 437 11.64 5.82 -34.71
CA ILE A 437 11.45 6.06 -36.15
C ILE A 437 10.59 7.31 -36.39
N VAL A 438 9.50 7.49 -35.63
CA VAL A 438 8.67 8.71 -35.72
C VAL A 438 9.48 9.96 -35.33
N GLY A 439 10.31 9.88 -34.30
CA GLY A 439 11.20 10.97 -33.89
C GLY A 439 12.21 11.37 -34.97
N VAL A 440 12.83 10.39 -35.64
CA VAL A 440 13.77 10.66 -36.75
C VAL A 440 13.07 11.26 -37.97
N ILE A 441 11.87 10.78 -38.32
CA ILE A 441 11.09 11.32 -39.45
C ILE A 441 10.70 12.78 -39.18
N VAL A 442 10.25 13.11 -37.98
CA VAL A 442 9.91 14.49 -37.60
C VAL A 442 11.15 15.39 -37.66
N LEU A 443 12.31 14.92 -37.20
CA LEU A 443 13.57 15.66 -37.26
C LEU A 443 14.00 15.94 -38.71
N VAL A 444 13.89 14.95 -39.60
CA VAL A 444 14.23 15.10 -41.02
C VAL A 444 13.29 16.09 -41.72
N ILE A 445 11.98 16.06 -41.42
CA ILE A 445 11.01 17.01 -41.96
C ILE A 445 11.31 18.44 -41.50
N LEU A 446 11.68 18.63 -40.22
CA LEU A 446 12.06 19.95 -39.69
C LEU A 446 13.33 20.48 -40.37
N ILE A 447 14.35 19.65 -40.56
CA ILE A 447 15.59 20.04 -41.24
C ILE A 447 15.32 20.40 -42.72
N ALA A 448 14.49 19.60 -43.40
CA ALA A 448 14.07 19.88 -44.78
C ALA A 448 13.27 21.20 -44.87
N GLY A 449 12.37 21.45 -43.92
CA GLY A 449 11.61 22.70 -43.83
C GLY A 449 12.51 23.93 -43.63
N ILE A 450 13.55 23.82 -42.80
CA ILE A 450 14.55 24.89 -42.61
C ILE A 450 15.34 25.13 -43.91
N PHE A 451 15.71 24.08 -44.64
CA PHE A 451 16.39 24.20 -45.93
C PHE A 451 15.50 24.86 -46.99
N ILE A 452 14.25 24.45 -47.11
CA ILE A 452 13.28 25.04 -48.05
C ILE A 452 12.99 26.50 -47.70
N TYR A 453 12.85 26.83 -46.41
CA TYR A 453 12.67 28.20 -45.95
C TYR A 453 13.88 29.09 -46.29
N ARG A 454 15.10 28.57 -46.08
CA ARG A 454 16.33 29.30 -46.45
C ARG A 454 16.48 29.46 -47.96
N TRP A 455 16.08 28.45 -48.73
CA TRP A 455 16.17 28.47 -50.19
C TRP A 455 15.14 29.43 -50.82
N THR A 456 13.90 29.42 -50.35
CA THR A 456 12.85 30.36 -50.78
C THR A 456 13.15 31.80 -50.41
N LYS A 457 13.77 32.05 -49.24
CA LYS A 457 14.20 33.39 -48.85
C LYS A 457 15.35 33.93 -49.73
N HIS A 458 16.20 33.05 -50.26
CA HIS A 458 17.30 33.44 -51.15
C HIS A 458 16.82 33.84 -52.55
N TRP A 459 15.75 33.21 -53.04
CA TRP A 459 15.13 33.50 -54.35
C TRP A 459 14.17 34.70 -54.38
N HIS A 460 13.92 35.35 -53.24
CA HIS A 460 13.15 36.60 -53.17
C HIS A 460 14.02 37.83 -52.84
N SER A 461 15.35 37.66 -52.84
CA SER A 461 16.32 38.74 -52.66
C SER A 461 17.18 39.03 -53.90
N GLU A 462 16.85 38.40 -55.04
CA GLU A 462 17.24 38.80 -56.40
C GLU A 462 15.96 39.24 -57.12
#